data_AF-A0A3D2XCR9-F1
#
_entry.id   AF-A0A3D2XCR9-F1
#
_cell.length_a   1.000
_cell.length_b   1.000
_cell.length_c   1.000
_cell.angle_alpha   90.00
_cell.angle_beta   90.00
_cell.angle_gamma   90.00
#
_symmetry.space_group_name_H-M   'P 1'
#
loop_
_entity.id
_entity.type
_entity.pdbx_description
1 polymer ?
#
loop_
_entity_poly.entity_id
_entity_poly.type
_entity_poly.pdbx_seq_one_letter_code
_entity_poly.pdbx_strand_id
1 'polypeptide(L)'
;MVLENSKREDDRLQEVVTLSMLFDFYGELLGDHKKQIFSDYILNDYSLSEIADDTGLSRQGVHDIIKRCTKKLKEYEEKLRLVEKFNSTKQKVNQIKRISEEIKQTKDLSKINIVEQLSDDILNDL
;
A
#
# COMPACT_ATOMS: atom_id res chain seq x y z
N MET A 1 -0.23 28.39 11.53
CA MET A 1 -0.32 28.67 10.07
C MET A 1 0.71 27.94 9.21
N VAL A 2 2.04 28.19 9.29
CA VAL A 2 3.03 27.48 8.44
C VAL A 2 3.18 26.00 8.82
N LEU A 3 3.23 25.68 10.12
CA LEU A 3 3.34 24.31 10.64
C LEU A 3 2.10 23.45 10.35
N GLU A 4 0.91 24.05 10.29
CA GLU A 4 -0.35 23.35 9.97
C GLU A 4 -0.51 23.05 8.48
N ASN A 5 0.12 23.82 7.60
CA ASN A 5 0.13 23.53 6.16
C ASN A 5 1.09 22.38 5.85
N SER A 6 2.29 22.39 6.45
CA SER A 6 3.27 21.31 6.28
C SER A 6 2.77 19.97 6.81
N LYS A 7 2.07 19.96 7.95
CA LYS A 7 1.47 18.73 8.49
C LYS A 7 0.35 18.16 7.61
N ARG A 8 -0.51 19.03 7.06
CA ARG A 8 -1.59 18.62 6.15
C ARG A 8 -1.09 18.01 4.84
N GLU A 9 0.05 18.51 4.36
CA GLU A 9 0.69 18.00 3.15
C GLU A 9 1.32 16.62 3.36
N ASP A 10 1.96 16.41 4.51
CA ASP A 10 2.47 15.10 4.93
C ASP A 10 1.33 14.07 5.10
N ASP A 11 0.24 14.46 5.77
CA ASP A 11 -0.94 13.60 5.95
C ASP A 11 -1.55 13.16 4.60
N ARG A 12 -1.63 14.09 3.63
CA ARG A 12 -2.11 13.79 2.26
C ARG A 12 -1.17 12.81 1.55
N LEU A 13 0.13 13.01 1.65
CA LEU A 13 1.12 12.13 1.01
C LEU A 13 1.04 10.72 1.57
N GLN A 14 0.93 10.58 2.91
CA GLN A 14 0.75 9.28 3.56
C GLN A 14 -0.53 8.58 3.09
N GLU A 15 -1.62 9.34 2.93
CA GLU A 15 -2.87 8.79 2.40
C GLU A 15 -2.71 8.29 0.97
N VAL A 16 -2.08 9.07 0.08
CA VAL A 16 -1.83 8.66 -1.32
C VAL A 16 -0.98 7.39 -1.39
N VAL A 17 0.08 7.31 -0.59
CA VAL A 17 0.93 6.10 -0.52
C VAL A 17 0.14 4.89 -0.06
N THR A 18 -0.66 5.05 1.00
CA THR A 18 -1.50 3.96 1.53
C THR A 18 -2.51 3.49 0.49
N LEU A 19 -3.20 4.42 -0.18
CA LEU A 19 -4.20 4.10 -1.20
C LEU A 19 -3.58 3.48 -2.45
N SER A 20 -2.39 3.90 -2.84
CA SER A 20 -1.64 3.30 -3.96
C SER A 20 -1.32 1.84 -3.64
N MET A 21 -0.84 1.55 -2.43
CA MET A 21 -0.56 0.17 -2.02
C MET A 21 -1.83 -0.68 -1.97
N LEU A 22 -2.95 -0.15 -1.48
CA LEU A 22 -4.23 -0.87 -1.52
C LEU A 22 -4.71 -1.09 -2.95
N PHE A 23 -4.48 -0.13 -3.85
CA PHE A 23 -4.86 -0.24 -5.25
C PHE A 23 -4.05 -1.30 -5.99
N ASP A 24 -2.75 -1.44 -5.72
CA ASP A 24 -1.92 -2.50 -6.32
C ASP A 24 -2.44 -3.91 -5.97
N PHE A 25 -2.98 -4.10 -4.76
CA PHE A 25 -3.48 -5.40 -4.32
C PHE A 25 -4.95 -5.66 -4.69
N TYR A 26 -5.77 -4.61 -4.73
CA TYR A 26 -7.23 -4.75 -4.82
C TYR A 26 -7.87 -3.99 -5.99
N GLY A 27 -7.09 -3.26 -6.79
CA GLY A 27 -7.57 -2.42 -7.89
C GLY A 27 -8.30 -3.22 -8.97
N GLU A 28 -7.88 -4.46 -9.22
CA GLU A 28 -8.56 -5.39 -10.15
C GLU A 28 -9.97 -5.80 -9.71
N LEU A 29 -10.33 -5.59 -8.44
CA LEU A 29 -11.68 -5.85 -7.93
C LEU A 29 -12.65 -4.68 -8.19
N LEU A 30 -12.13 -3.54 -8.66
CA LEU A 30 -12.93 -2.41 -9.10
C LEU A 30 -13.33 -2.64 -10.57
N GLY A 31 -14.54 -2.22 -10.96
CA GLY A 31 -14.92 -2.24 -12.36
C GLY A 31 -14.08 -1.25 -13.18
N ASP A 32 -13.77 -1.60 -14.43
CA ASP A 32 -12.79 -0.93 -15.31
C ASP A 32 -12.87 0.60 -15.29
N HIS A 33 -14.06 1.18 -15.45
CA HIS A 33 -14.25 2.63 -15.43
C HIS A 33 -13.85 3.28 -14.09
N LYS A 34 -14.15 2.62 -12.96
CA LYS A 34 -13.82 3.13 -11.62
C LYS A 34 -12.33 2.96 -11.33
N LYS A 35 -11.76 1.84 -11.79
CA LYS A 35 -10.33 1.56 -11.71
C LYS A 35 -9.52 2.63 -12.44
N GLN A 36 -9.91 2.99 -13.67
CA GLN A 36 -9.27 4.04 -14.44
C GLN A 36 -9.30 5.39 -13.71
N ILE A 37 -10.49 5.86 -13.29
CA ILE A 37 -10.64 7.10 -12.51
C ILE A 37 -9.75 7.11 -11.28
N PHE A 38 -9.71 5.99 -10.54
CA PHE A 38 -8.93 5.91 -9.31
C PHE A 38 -7.42 5.90 -9.60
N SER A 39 -6.99 5.22 -10.66
CA SER A 39 -5.61 5.23 -11.13
C SER A 39 -5.15 6.62 -11.54
N ASP A 40 -5.97 7.36 -12.28
CA ASP A 40 -5.63 8.72 -12.71
C ASP A 40 -5.45 9.65 -11.51
N TYR A 41 -6.31 9.49 -10.49
CA TYR A 41 -6.20 10.26 -9.25
C TYR A 41 -4.98 9.90 -8.40
N ILE A 42 -4.70 8.60 -8.21
CA ILE A 42 -3.72 8.15 -7.20
C ILE A 42 -2.32 7.91 -7.76
N LEU A 43 -2.20 7.53 -9.04
CA LEU A 43 -0.93 7.19 -9.69
C LEU A 43 -0.47 8.28 -10.67
N ASN A 44 -1.40 8.94 -11.38
CA ASN A 44 -1.07 9.94 -12.39
C ASN A 44 -1.13 11.39 -11.87
N ASP A 45 -1.50 11.59 -10.60
CA ASP A 45 -1.67 12.91 -9.95
C ASP A 45 -2.65 13.84 -10.68
N TYR A 46 -3.65 13.28 -11.38
CA TYR A 46 -4.69 14.09 -12.02
C TYR A 46 -5.58 14.72 -10.95
N SER A 47 -5.89 16.00 -11.16
CA SER A 47 -6.87 16.71 -10.35
C SER A 47 -8.29 16.20 -10.65
N LEU A 48 -9.21 16.41 -9.70
CA LEU A 48 -10.63 16.06 -9.88
C LEU A 48 -11.27 16.78 -11.07
N SER A 49 -10.74 17.94 -11.46
CA SER A 49 -11.23 18.69 -12.63
C SER A 49 -10.74 18.04 -13.92
N GLU A 50 -9.46 17.68 -14.02
CA GLU A 50 -8.91 17.00 -15.20
C GLU A 50 -9.61 15.67 -15.47
N ILE A 51 -9.84 14.88 -14.41
CA ILE A 51 -10.59 13.62 -14.53
C ILE A 51 -12.05 13.87 -14.93
N ALA A 52 -12.67 14.94 -14.42
CA ALA A 52 -14.05 15.28 -14.77
C ALA A 52 -14.18 15.63 -16.25
N ASP A 53 -13.24 16.41 -16.78
CA ASP A 53 -13.17 16.81 -18.18
C ASP A 53 -12.95 15.58 -19.09
N ASP A 54 -12.04 14.68 -18.72
CA ASP A 54 -11.73 13.47 -19.50
C ASP A 54 -12.86 12.43 -19.50
N THR A 55 -13.62 12.34 -18.41
CA THR A 55 -14.69 11.33 -18.23
C THR A 55 -16.09 11.85 -18.54
N GLY A 56 -16.25 13.16 -18.76
CA GLY A 56 -17.56 13.81 -18.93
C GLY A 56 -18.42 13.81 -17.66
N LEU A 57 -17.82 13.54 -16.50
CA LEU A 57 -18.49 13.55 -15.20
C LEU A 57 -18.43 14.94 -14.57
N SER A 58 -19.30 15.21 -13.59
CA SER A 58 -19.09 16.38 -12.74
C SER A 58 -17.92 16.14 -11.77
N ARG A 59 -17.24 17.21 -11.36
CA ARG A 59 -16.20 17.17 -10.32
C ARG A 59 -16.69 16.47 -9.04
N GLN A 60 -17.95 16.68 -8.66
CA GLN A 60 -18.57 16.01 -7.52
C GLN A 60 -18.75 14.50 -7.78
N GLY A 61 -19.13 14.12 -9.00
CA GLY A 61 -19.25 12.73 -9.40
C GLY A 61 -17.92 11.98 -9.32
N VAL A 62 -16.84 12.59 -9.80
CA VAL A 62 -15.47 12.05 -9.68
C VAL A 62 -15.06 11.89 -8.21
N HIS A 63 -15.24 12.93 -7.40
CA HIS A 63 -14.96 12.89 -5.96
C HIS A 63 -15.70 11.74 -5.27
N ASP A 64 -16.99 11.55 -5.56
CA ASP A 64 -17.79 10.49 -4.96
C ASP A 64 -17.36 9.09 -5.43
N ILE A 65 -16.90 8.95 -6.67
CA ILE A 65 -16.31 7.69 -7.17
C ILE A 65 -15.04 7.35 -6.39
N ILE A 66 -14.11 8.30 -6.26
CA ILE A 66 -12.86 8.11 -5.52
C ILE A 66 -13.15 7.71 -4.08
N LYS A 67 -14.02 8.45 -3.39
CA LYS A 67 -14.41 8.15 -2.01
C LYS A 67 -14.99 6.75 -1.84
N ARG A 68 -15.85 6.30 -2.77
CA ARG A 68 -16.42 4.95 -2.74
C ARG A 68 -15.38 3.87 -3.03
N CYS A 69 -14.47 4.10 -3.96
CA CYS A 69 -13.39 3.15 -4.26
C CYS A 69 -12.44 3.03 -3.06
N THR A 70 -12.01 4.14 -2.47
CA THR A 70 -11.22 4.16 -1.23
C THR A 70 -11.87 3.32 -0.13
N LYS A 71 -13.17 3.51 0.09
CA LYS A 71 -13.91 2.72 1.09
C LYS A 71 -13.84 1.22 0.79
N LYS A 72 -14.10 0.82 -0.46
CA LYS A 72 -14.05 -0.58 -0.87
C LYS A 72 -12.66 -1.21 -0.71
N LEU A 73 -11.61 -0.51 -1.14
CA LEU A 73 -10.23 -0.98 -1.02
C LEU A 73 -9.86 -1.21 0.46
N LYS A 74 -10.26 -0.29 1.36
CA LYS A 74 -10.07 -0.47 2.81
C LYS A 74 -10.89 -1.63 3.38
N GLU A 75 -12.14 -1.82 2.93
CA GLU A 75 -12.97 -2.97 3.31
C GLU A 75 -12.38 -4.31 2.83
N TYR A 76 -11.71 -4.33 1.66
CA TYR A 76 -10.98 -5.51 1.19
C TYR A 76 -9.79 -5.82 2.09
N GLU A 77 -8.97 -4.82 2.44
CA GLU A 77 -7.85 -5.02 3.36
C GLU A 77 -8.30 -5.49 4.75
N GLU A 78 -9.38 -4.92 5.30
CA GLU A 78 -9.91 -5.35 6.60
C GLU A 78 -10.24 -6.84 6.62
N LYS A 79 -10.76 -7.36 5.51
CA LYS A 79 -11.20 -8.76 5.37
C LYS A 79 -10.09 -9.71 4.94
N LEU A 80 -9.21 -9.27 4.05
CA LEU A 80 -8.23 -10.13 3.38
C LEU A 80 -6.81 -9.95 3.92
N ARG A 81 -6.49 -8.78 4.47
CA ARG A 81 -5.22 -8.44 5.12
C ARG A 81 -3.99 -8.73 4.27
N LEU A 82 -4.07 -8.51 2.95
CA LEU A 82 -2.99 -8.90 2.04
C LEU A 82 -1.83 -7.92 2.13
N VAL A 83 -2.12 -6.64 2.31
CA VAL A 83 -1.07 -5.62 2.49
C VAL A 83 -0.36 -5.81 3.82
N GLU A 84 -1.10 -6.06 4.91
CA GLU A 84 -0.54 -6.41 6.22
C GLU A 84 0.39 -7.64 6.12
N LYS A 85 -0.11 -8.75 5.57
CA LYS A 85 0.67 -9.98 5.41
C LYS A 85 1.91 -9.76 4.55
N PHE A 86 1.78 -9.09 3.41
CA PHE A 86 2.90 -8.78 2.53
C PHE A 86 3.99 -7.97 3.24
N ASN A 87 3.60 -6.94 4.00
CA ASN A 87 4.55 -6.12 4.77
C ASN A 87 5.24 -6.93 5.88
N SER A 88 4.50 -7.77 6.60
CA SER A 88 5.06 -8.70 7.59
C SER A 88 6.09 -9.64 6.97
N THR A 89 5.75 -10.30 5.86
CA THR A 89 6.67 -11.18 5.13
C THR A 89 7.90 -10.41 4.66
N LYS A 90 7.73 -9.22 4.07
CA LYS A 90 8.84 -8.37 3.61
C LYS A 90 9.78 -7.99 4.76
N GLN A 91 9.24 -7.67 5.94
CA GLN A 91 10.04 -7.37 7.13
C GLN A 91 10.86 -8.57 7.59
N LYS A 92 10.23 -9.75 7.73
CA LYS A 92 10.90 -11.00 8.12
C LYS A 92 12.02 -11.37 7.12
N VAL A 93 11.77 -11.25 5.82
CA VAL A 93 12.79 -11.49 4.78
C VAL A 93 13.96 -10.51 4.89
N ASN A 94 13.70 -9.22 5.15
CA ASN A 94 14.78 -8.25 5.37
C ASN A 94 15.61 -8.55 6.62
N GLN A 95 14.97 -9.04 7.69
CA GLN A 95 15.67 -9.50 8.89
C GLN A 95 16.54 -10.71 8.59
N ILE A 96 16.03 -11.72 7.86
CA ILE A 96 16.82 -12.88 7.41
C ILE A 96 18.06 -12.41 6.63
N LYS A 97 17.90 -11.46 5.71
CA LYS A 97 19.02 -10.92 4.91
C LYS A 97 20.08 -10.28 5.80
N ARG A 98 19.67 -9.43 6.74
CA ARG A 98 20.59 -8.77 7.69
C ARG A 98 21.33 -9.79 8.55
N ILE A 99 20.61 -10.76 9.14
CA ILE A 99 21.21 -11.80 9.98
C ILE A 99 22.19 -12.64 9.17
N SER A 100 21.85 -12.98 7.94
CA SER A 100 22.73 -13.72 7.03
C SER A 100 24.04 -12.96 6.72
N GLU A 101 23.96 -11.63 6.56
CA GLU A 101 25.15 -10.78 6.40
C GLU A 101 26.00 -10.74 7.69
N GLU A 102 25.37 -10.63 8.86
CA GLU A 102 26.04 -10.69 10.15
C GLU A 102 26.76 -12.04 10.36
N ILE A 103 26.12 -13.17 10.06
CA ILE A 103 26.74 -14.51 10.14
C ILE A 103 27.97 -14.58 9.24
N LYS A 104 27.91 -14.05 8.02
CA LYS A 104 29.06 -14.06 7.09
C LYS A 104 30.27 -13.30 7.67
N GLN A 105 30.02 -12.20 8.37
CA GLN A 105 31.04 -11.34 8.96
C GLN A 105 31.60 -11.90 10.27
N THR A 106 30.73 -12.35 11.19
CA THR A 106 31.13 -12.76 12.54
C THR A 106 31.41 -14.25 12.68
N LYS A 107 30.99 -15.07 11.69
CA LYS A 107 30.96 -16.55 11.75
C LYS A 107 30.14 -17.11 12.92
N ASP A 108 29.25 -16.30 13.49
CA ASP A 108 28.37 -16.72 14.57
C ASP A 108 27.21 -17.58 14.03
N LEU A 109 27.44 -18.89 13.98
CA LEU A 109 26.45 -19.86 13.49
C LEU A 109 25.22 -20.01 14.41
N SER A 110 25.26 -19.52 15.65
CA SER A 110 24.11 -19.61 16.57
C SER A 110 22.88 -18.86 16.05
N LYS A 111 23.10 -17.87 15.16
CA LYS A 111 22.05 -17.08 14.53
C LYS A 111 21.29 -17.81 13.41
N ILE A 112 21.77 -18.98 12.96
CA ILE A 112 21.06 -19.79 11.95
C ILE A 112 19.66 -20.18 12.46
N ASN A 113 19.53 -20.51 13.74
CA ASN A 113 18.23 -20.85 14.35
C ASN A 113 17.21 -19.70 14.22
N ILE A 114 17.67 -18.44 14.24
CA ILE A 114 16.80 -17.27 14.06
C ILE A 114 16.31 -17.17 12.62
N VAL A 115 17.18 -17.50 11.65
CA VAL A 115 16.80 -17.53 10.22
C VAL A 115 15.79 -18.64 9.96
N GLU A 116 15.97 -19.82 10.55
CA GLU A 116 15.01 -20.92 10.46
C GLU A 116 13.66 -20.52 11.05
N GLN A 117 13.64 -19.97 12.27
CA GLN A 117 12.40 -19.50 12.91
C GLN A 117 11.67 -18.46 12.07
N LEU A 118 12.38 -17.44 11.55
CA LEU A 118 11.76 -16.41 10.70
C LEU A 118 11.21 -16.99 9.40
N SER A 119 11.85 -18.04 8.87
CA SER A 119 11.38 -18.73 7.66
C SER A 119 10.11 -19.52 7.94
N ASP A 120 10.06 -20.25 9.05
CA ASP A 120 8.86 -20.98 9.49
C ASP A 120 7.70 -20.03 9.77
N ASP A 121 7.96 -18.89 10.43
CA ASP A 121 6.97 -17.85 10.69
C ASP A 121 6.43 -17.22 9.39
N ILE A 122 7.22 -17.17 8.31
CA ILE A 122 6.71 -16.74 6.99
C ILE A 122 5.80 -17.81 6.41
N LEU A 123 6.23 -19.08 6.45
CA LEU A 123 5.49 -20.20 5.87
C LEU A 123 4.14 -20.43 6.56
N ASN A 124 4.05 -20.19 7.87
CA ASN A 124 2.81 -20.35 8.64
C ASN A 124 1.78 -19.22 8.40
N ASP A 125 2.22 -18.05 7.91
CA ASP A 125 1.35 -16.88 7.69
C ASP A 125 0.71 -16.86 6.28
N LEU A 126 1.21 -17.70 5.37
CA LEU A 126 0.74 -17.88 3.99
C LEU A 126 -0.53 -18.74 3.94
#